data_AF-A0A8J5KMV9-F1
#
_entry.id   AF-A0A8J5KMV9-F1
#
_cell.length_a   1.000
_cell.length_b   1.000
_cell.length_c   1.000
_cell.angle_alpha   90.00
_cell.angle_beta   90.00
_cell.angle_gamma   90.00
#
_symmetry.space_group_name_H-M   'P 1'
#
loop_
_entity.id
_entity.type
_entity.pdbx_description
1 polymer ?
#
loop_
_entity_poly.entity_id
_entity_poly.type
_entity_poly.pdbx_seq_one_letter_code
_entity_poly.pdbx_strand_id
1 'polypeptide(L)' 'MEANSWRSTQGEMPDGRSGDWKTQLHPEARQRIVNKIMDTLKRHLPISDSNGLNELQKIAIRFEDKIYTAAADQVHA' A
#
# COMPACT_ATOMS: atom_id res chain seq x y z
N MET A 1 40.90 -9.79 26.31
CA MET A 1 40.41 -10.05 24.95
C MET A 1 38.93 -10.35 25.09
N GLU A 2 38.11 -9.31 25.12
CA GLU A 2 36.68 -9.45 25.35
C GLU A 2 36.05 -9.93 24.06
N ALA A 3 36.03 -11.25 23.88
CA ALA A 3 35.29 -11.88 22.80
C ALA A 3 33.81 -11.62 23.08
N ASN A 4 33.25 -10.72 22.27
CA ASN A 4 31.85 -10.31 22.27
C ASN A 4 30.90 -11.53 22.28
N SER A 5 30.51 -11.94 23.48
CA SER A 5 29.45 -12.90 23.73
C SER A 5 28.09 -12.21 23.58
N TRP A 6 27.83 -11.64 22.40
CA TRP A 6 26.63 -10.82 22.13
C TRP A 6 25.83 -11.25 20.91
N ARG A 7 25.97 -12.47 20.41
CA ARG A 7 24.90 -13.08 19.59
C ARG A 7 24.07 -14.02 20.44
N SER A 8 23.54 -13.45 21.53
CA SER A 8 22.38 -13.97 22.22
C SER A 8 21.28 -14.19 21.19
N THR A 9 20.87 -15.45 21.05
CA THR A 9 19.46 -15.86 20.97
C THR A 9 18.49 -14.73 20.62
N GLN A 10 18.32 -14.48 19.32
CA GLN A 10 17.17 -13.75 18.80
C GLN A 10 16.44 -14.66 17.80
N GLY A 11 16.09 -15.86 18.26
CA GLY A 11 14.95 -16.58 17.72
C GLY A 11 13.74 -16.13 18.55
N GLU A 12 12.75 -15.56 17.88
CA GLU A 12 11.40 -15.35 18.43
C GLU A 12 11.28 -14.28 19.52
N MET A 13 11.37 -13.02 19.11
CA MET A 13 10.54 -11.97 19.72
C MET A 13 9.42 -11.62 18.74
N PRO A 14 8.14 -11.62 19.17
CA PRO A 14 7.03 -11.22 18.33
C PRO A 14 7.10 -9.70 18.15
N ASP A 15 7.91 -9.24 17.20
CA ASP A 15 7.92 -7.85 16.78
C ASP A 15 6.60 -7.57 16.05
N GLY A 16 5.57 -7.23 16.84
CA GLY A 16 4.29 -6.73 16.36
C GLY A 16 4.38 -5.33 15.74
N ARG A 17 5.54 -4.93 15.18
CA ARG A 17 5.74 -3.64 14.50
C ARG A 17 6.33 -3.74 13.10
N SER A 18 6.35 -4.93 12.52
CA SER A 18 6.54 -5.11 11.07
C SER A 18 5.91 -6.42 10.59
N GLY A 19 4.67 -6.71 11.00
CA GLY A 19 3.86 -7.62 10.19
C GLY A 19 3.64 -6.94 8.85
N ASP A 20 4.02 -7.59 7.75
CA ASP A 20 4.02 -7.00 6.40
C ASP A 20 2.78 -6.11 6.26
N TRP A 21 2.97 -4.81 6.09
CA TRP A 21 1.84 -3.89 6.02
C TRP A 21 0.86 -4.31 4.90
N LYS A 22 1.36 -5.09 3.92
CA LYS A 22 0.59 -5.84 2.90
C LYS A 22 -0.33 -6.93 3.47
N THR A 23 0.09 -7.71 4.45
CA THR A 23 -0.78 -8.70 5.13
C THR A 23 -1.75 -8.06 6.11
N GLN A 24 -1.50 -6.82 6.57
CA GLN A 24 -2.44 -6.03 7.38
C GLN A 24 -3.42 -5.19 6.55
N LEU A 25 -3.18 -5.02 5.25
CA LEU A 25 -4.02 -4.20 4.37
C LEU A 25 -5.30 -4.96 4.02
N HIS A 26 -6.36 -4.73 4.79
CA HIS A 26 -7.67 -5.32 4.52
C HIS A 26 -8.15 -4.94 3.10
N PRO A 27 -8.82 -5.84 2.34
CA PRO A 27 -9.33 -5.54 1.00
C PRO A 27 -10.25 -4.31 0.97
N GLU A 28 -10.94 -4.04 2.08
CA GLU A 28 -11.74 -2.83 2.27
C GLU A 28 -10.89 -1.54 2.33
N ALA A 29 -9.71 -1.58 2.95
CA ALA A 29 -8.79 -0.45 2.96
C ALA A 29 -8.27 -0.13 1.55
N ARG A 30 -7.94 -1.17 0.77
CA ARG A 30 -7.60 -1.02 -0.66
C ARG A 30 -8.72 -0.38 -1.46
N GLN A 31 -9.95 -0.84 -1.25
CA GLN A 31 -11.12 -0.27 -1.93
C GLN A 31 -11.31 1.21 -1.58
N ARG A 32 -11.09 1.61 -0.32
CA ARG A 32 -11.15 3.02 0.12
C ARG A 32 -10.09 3.87 -0.59
N ILE A 33 -8.89 3.35 -0.81
CA ILE A 33 -7.82 4.03 -1.55
C ILE A 33 -8.24 4.24 -3.01
N VAL A 34 -8.72 3.19 -3.68
CA VAL A 34 -9.24 3.28 -5.06
C VAL A 34 -10.36 4.32 -5.16
N ASN A 35 -11.32 4.31 -4.22
CA ASN A 35 -12.41 5.29 -4.20
C ASN A 35 -11.91 6.73 -4.04
N LYS A 36 -10.86 6.95 -3.24
CA LYS A 36 -10.30 8.28 -3.01
C LYS A 36 -9.52 8.79 -4.23
N ILE A 37 -8.79 7.90 -4.91
CA ILE A 37 -8.16 8.19 -6.21
C ILE A 37 -9.25 8.54 -7.24
N MET A 38 -10.34 7.76 -7.26
CA MET A 38 -11.47 7.97 -8.16
C MET A 38 -12.17 9.32 -7.94
N ASP A 39 -12.43 9.71 -6.68
CA ASP A 39 -13.01 11.01 -6.32
C ASP A 39 -12.12 12.17 -6.78
N THR A 40 -10.81 12.04 -6.55
CA THR A 40 -9.81 13.02 -6.98
C THR A 40 -9.82 13.17 -8.50
N LEU A 41 -9.77 12.05 -9.24
CA LEU A 41 -9.81 12.06 -10.70
C LEU A 41 -11.10 12.71 -11.25
N LYS A 42 -12.26 12.41 -10.64
CA LYS A 42 -13.56 13.01 -11.03
C LYS A 42 -13.63 14.51 -10.75
N ARG A 43 -12.96 15.01 -9.70
CA ARG A 43 -12.90 16.45 -9.40
C ARG A 43 -12.02 17.21 -10.39
N HIS A 44 -10.91 16.60 -10.82
CA HIS A 44 -9.93 17.25 -11.68
C HIS A 44 -10.23 17.10 -13.18
N LEU A 45 -11.01 16.09 -13.56
CA LEU A 45 -11.36 15.83 -14.95
C LEU A 45 -12.87 16.00 -15.12
N PRO A 46 -13.34 16.96 -15.95
CA PRO A 46 -14.75 17.11 -16.28
C PRO A 46 -15.18 16.00 -17.23
N ILE A 47 -15.25 14.77 -16.71
CA ILE A 47 -15.69 13.60 -17.46
C ILE A 47 -17.17 13.38 -17.19
N SER A 48 -17.98 13.61 -18.21
CA SER A 48 -19.43 13.43 -18.15
C SER A 48 -19.89 12.10 -18.76
N ASP A 49 -18.99 11.39 -19.46
CA ASP A 49 -19.33 10.17 -20.21
C ASP A 49 -19.00 8.89 -19.42
N SER A 50 -19.91 7.93 -19.46
CA SER A 50 -19.78 6.61 -18.81
C SER A 50 -18.50 5.87 -19.24
N ASN A 51 -18.04 6.09 -20.48
CA ASN A 51 -16.80 5.51 -20.98
C ASN A 51 -15.57 6.12 -20.30
N GLY A 52 -15.53 7.44 -20.11
CA GLY A 52 -14.43 8.08 -19.39
C GLY A 52 -14.41 7.69 -17.91
N LEU A 53 -15.57 7.51 -17.28
CA LEU A 53 -15.64 6.98 -15.91
C LEU A 53 -15.10 5.55 -15.80
N ASN A 54 -15.33 4.70 -16.80
CA ASN A 54 -14.77 3.34 -16.83
C ASN A 54 -13.23 3.38 -16.96
N GLU A 55 -12.71 4.25 -17.81
CA GLU A 55 -11.26 4.44 -17.96
C GLU A 55 -10.61 4.99 -16.68
N LEU A 56 -11.24 5.97 -16.02
CA LEU A 56 -10.77 6.46 -14.73
C LEU A 56 -10.74 5.38 -13.65
N GLN A 57 -11.70 4.46 -13.67
CA GLN A 57 -11.73 3.34 -12.72
C GLN A 57 -10.58 2.37 -12.99
N LYS A 58 -10.31 2.03 -14.25
CA LYS A 58 -9.15 1.22 -14.63
C LYS A 58 -7.85 1.90 -14.23
N ILE A 59 -7.73 3.21 -14.41
CA ILE A 59 -6.57 4.00 -14.00
C ILE A 59 -6.42 3.96 -12.47
N ALA A 60 -7.49 4.20 -11.71
CA ALA A 60 -7.46 4.19 -10.25
C ALA A 60 -7.02 2.83 -9.68
N ILE A 61 -7.54 1.73 -10.23
CA ILE A 61 -7.15 0.36 -9.84
C ILE A 61 -5.68 0.11 -10.18
N ARG A 62 -5.22 0.49 -11.38
CA ARG A 62 -3.80 0.33 -11.78
C ARG A 62 -2.86 1.16 -10.92
N PHE A 63 -3.26 2.36 -10.51
CA PHE A 63 -2.47 3.20 -9.61
C PHE A 63 -2.31 2.54 -8.25
N GLU A 64 -3.42 2.08 -7.66
CA GLU A 64 -3.41 1.43 -6.36
C GLU A 64 -2.61 0.12 -6.40
N ASP A 65 -2.77 -0.70 -7.45
CA ASP A 65 -2.01 -1.93 -7.64
C ASP A 65 -0.50 -1.71 -7.81
N LYS A 66 -0.13 -0.66 -8.57
CA LYS A 66 1.28 -0.27 -8.72
C LYS A 66 1.88 0.20 -7.40
N ILE A 67 1.15 0.99 -6.61
CA ILE A 67 1.64 1.44 -5.29
C ILE A 67 1.71 0.27 -4.32
N TYR A 68 0.70 -0.61 -4.30
CA TYR A 68 0.69 -1.81 -3.47
C TYR A 68 1.87 -2.75 -3.79
N THR A 69 2.22 -2.86 -5.07
CA THR A 69 3.34 -3.67 -5.53
C THR A 69 4.69 -2.97 -5.30
N ALA A 70 4.78 -1.67 -5.59
CA ALA A 70 6.01 -0.87 -5.47
C ALA A 70 6.39 -0.55 -4.02
N ALA A 71 5.44 -0.48 -3.10
CA ALA A 71 5.69 -0.26 -1.66
C ALA A 71 6.30 -1.49 -0.95
N ALA A 72 6.95 -2.39 -1.70
CA ALA A 72 7.74 -3.50 -1.18
C ALA A 72 8.90 -3.05 -0.28
N ASP A 73 9.25 -1.77 -0.31
CA ASP A 73 10.11 -1.16 0.68
C ASP A 73 9.35 0.03 1.27
N GLN A 74 8.84 -0.14 2.49
CA GLN A 74 8.44 0.99 3.32
C GLN A 74 9.75 1.67 3.76
N VAL A 75 10.51 2.23 2.80
CA VAL A 75 11.62 3.11 3.15
C VAL A 75 10.95 4.32 3.76
N HIS A 76 11.09 4.38 5.07
CA HIS A 76 10.84 5.53 5.93
C HIS A 76 11.21 6.84 5.19
N ALA A 77 10.25 7.74 5.04
CA ALA A 77 10.48 9.13 4.62
C ALA A 77 10.03 10.05 5.75
#